data_AF-A0A7J7YQ30-F1
#
_entry.id   AF-A0A7J7YQ30-F1
#
_cell.length_a   1.000
_cell.length_b   1.000
_cell.length_c   1.000
_cell.angle_alpha   90.00
_cell.angle_beta   90.00
_cell.angle_gamma   90.00
#
_symmetry.space_group_name_H-M   'P 1'
#
loop_
_entity.id
_entity.type
_entity.pdbx_description
1 polymer ?
#
loop_
_entity_poly.entity_id
_entity_poly.type
_entity_poly.pdbx_seq_one_letter_code
_entity_poly.pdbx_strand_id
1 'polypeptide(L)'
;MGVNLLAANTHNTSMHMTGSGIYAPEAVKVYHYDMETESGQLMLSELKSRPRSEPTYPAPVDWSAYAKGIKPFLSEQLDFPGMIYFDEFTFTELKRNAGNYTVCQKDLCCHLTYKMSEKRTDEVYALGAFDGLHTVEGQYYLQICTLLKCQTTDLRTCGEPVGSAFTKFEEFSLSGTFGTSYVFPQFILSGSQLAPERHYEVSRDGRLQSRSGAPLPILVMALYGRVFEKDPPRLGQGPGKSQ
;
A
#
# COMPACT_ATOMS: atom_id res chain seq x y z
N MET A 1 -12.31 -5.97 -1.22
CA MET A 1 -13.41 -5.94 -2.21
C MET A 1 -13.72 -7.32 -2.79
N GLY A 2 -12.72 -8.10 -3.21
CA GLY A 2 -12.93 -9.49 -3.64
C GLY A 2 -13.81 -9.61 -4.90
N VAL A 3 -13.52 -8.78 -5.91
CA VAL A 3 -14.24 -8.68 -7.19
C VAL A 3 -13.25 -8.74 -8.35
N ASN A 4 -13.74 -9.03 -9.56
CA ASN A 4 -13.01 -8.71 -10.77
C ASN A 4 -13.11 -7.19 -11.02
N LEU A 5 -12.03 -6.58 -11.51
CA LEU A 5 -11.98 -5.16 -11.87
C LEU A 5 -11.34 -4.99 -13.25
N LEU A 6 -12.03 -4.31 -14.15
CA LEU A 6 -11.52 -3.92 -15.47
C LEU A 6 -11.31 -2.41 -15.45
N ALA A 7 -10.06 -1.97 -15.50
CA ALA A 7 -9.69 -0.56 -15.49
C ALA A 7 -9.15 -0.17 -16.87
N ALA A 8 -9.86 0.75 -17.54
CA ALA A 8 -9.45 1.34 -18.79
C ALA A 8 -9.16 2.83 -18.56
N ASN A 9 -7.87 3.18 -18.61
CA ASN A 9 -7.40 4.54 -18.38
C ASN A 9 -7.13 5.26 -19.72
N THR A 10 -7.11 6.58 -19.67
CA THR A 10 -6.59 7.40 -20.77
C THR A 10 -5.07 7.24 -20.85
N HIS A 11 -4.52 7.30 -22.06
CA HIS A 11 -3.09 7.35 -22.30
C HIS A 11 -2.67 8.77 -22.69
N ASN A 12 -2.14 9.51 -21.72
CA ASN A 12 -1.61 10.86 -21.90
C ASN A 12 -0.46 11.09 -20.90
N THR A 13 0.76 10.83 -21.35
CA THR A 13 1.97 10.90 -20.51
C THR A 13 2.25 12.32 -19.99
N SER A 14 1.88 13.36 -20.75
CA SER A 14 2.02 14.76 -20.31
C SER A 14 1.18 15.13 -19.08
N MET A 15 0.12 14.36 -18.81
CA MET A 15 -0.76 14.51 -17.65
C MET A 15 -0.61 13.36 -16.63
N HIS A 16 0.46 12.56 -16.75
CA HIS A 16 0.67 11.36 -15.93
C HIS A 16 -0.50 10.34 -16.00
N MET A 17 -1.17 10.26 -17.15
CA MET A 17 -2.28 9.33 -17.38
C MET A 17 -1.77 8.10 -18.14
N THR A 18 -1.54 7.03 -17.40
CA THR A 18 -1.31 5.66 -17.89
C THR A 18 -1.65 4.69 -16.76
N GLY A 19 -1.74 3.39 -17.04
CA GLY A 19 -2.17 2.40 -16.02
C GLY A 19 -3.56 1.88 -16.31
N SER A 20 -3.63 0.90 -17.21
CA SER A 20 -4.84 0.10 -17.44
C SER A 20 -4.60 -1.33 -16.96
N GLY A 21 -5.66 -2.10 -16.71
CA GLY A 21 -5.49 -3.50 -16.35
C GLY A 21 -6.77 -4.28 -16.11
N ILE A 22 -6.59 -5.59 -15.98
CA ILE A 22 -7.63 -6.56 -15.64
C ILE A 22 -7.16 -7.29 -14.38
N TYR A 23 -7.97 -7.23 -13.34
CA TYR A 23 -7.65 -7.75 -12.00
C TYR A 23 -8.72 -8.72 -11.54
N ALA A 24 -8.30 -9.81 -10.90
CA ALA A 24 -9.15 -10.79 -10.24
C ALA A 24 -8.94 -10.71 -8.71
N PRO A 25 -9.84 -11.27 -7.88
CA PRO A 25 -9.68 -11.27 -6.42
C PRO A 25 -8.34 -11.83 -5.93
N GLU A 26 -7.80 -12.82 -6.64
CA GLU A 26 -6.60 -13.56 -6.27
C GLU A 26 -5.31 -13.06 -6.93
N ALA A 27 -5.40 -12.28 -8.03
CA ALA A 27 -4.24 -11.96 -8.86
C ALA A 27 -4.46 -10.78 -9.82
N VAL A 28 -3.36 -10.16 -10.22
CA VAL A 28 -3.31 -9.27 -11.39
C VAL A 28 -3.26 -10.15 -12.64
N LYS A 29 -4.22 -10.00 -13.56
CA LYS A 29 -4.28 -10.85 -14.76
C LYS A 29 -3.43 -10.31 -15.90
N VAL A 30 -3.57 -9.01 -16.17
CA VAL A 30 -2.75 -8.26 -17.12
C VAL A 30 -2.85 -6.79 -16.75
N TYR A 31 -1.77 -6.04 -16.92
CA TYR A 31 -1.76 -4.60 -16.74
C TYR A 31 -0.79 -3.96 -17.73
N HIS A 32 -0.95 -2.66 -17.94
CA HIS A 32 -0.08 -1.88 -18.80
C HIS A 32 0.18 -0.53 -18.15
N TYR A 33 1.46 -0.17 -18.08
CA TYR A 33 1.96 1.12 -17.64
C TYR A 33 3.05 1.53 -18.63
N ASP A 34 2.91 2.73 -19.19
CA ASP A 34 3.85 3.28 -20.14
C ASP A 34 3.86 4.81 -20.02
N MET A 35 5.01 5.36 -19.64
CA MET A 35 5.25 6.80 -19.58
C MET A 35 6.19 7.28 -20.71
N GLU A 36 6.67 6.35 -21.54
CA GLU A 36 7.72 6.60 -22.53
C GLU A 36 7.15 6.80 -23.94
N THR A 37 6.05 6.12 -24.27
CA THR A 37 5.45 6.20 -25.61
C THR A 37 4.06 6.84 -25.59
N GLU A 38 3.56 7.20 -26.77
CA GLU A 38 2.18 7.69 -26.97
C GLU A 38 1.22 6.58 -27.42
N SER A 39 1.67 5.33 -27.42
CA SER A 39 0.91 4.21 -27.99
C SER A 39 -0.21 3.77 -27.06
N GLY A 40 -1.41 3.57 -27.63
CA GLY A 40 -2.48 2.87 -26.91
C GLY A 40 -2.17 1.37 -26.76
N GLN A 41 -2.79 0.72 -25.77
CA GLN A 41 -2.64 -0.71 -25.51
C GLN A 41 -3.98 -1.42 -25.41
N LEU A 42 -4.17 -2.47 -26.22
CA LEU A 42 -5.24 -3.46 -26.02
C LEU A 42 -4.73 -4.60 -25.12
N MET A 43 -5.54 -4.99 -24.14
CA MET A 43 -5.25 -6.11 -23.25
C MET A 43 -6.44 -7.07 -23.20
N LEU A 44 -6.14 -8.37 -23.18
CA LEU A 44 -7.13 -9.42 -23.08
C LEU A 44 -6.72 -10.37 -21.95
N SER A 45 -7.70 -10.83 -21.18
CA SER A 45 -7.49 -11.90 -20.21
C SER A 45 -8.81 -12.61 -19.90
N GLU A 46 -8.73 -13.88 -19.56
CA GLU A 46 -9.86 -14.66 -19.10
C GLU A 46 -10.12 -14.45 -17.61
N LEU A 47 -11.39 -14.32 -17.26
CA LEU A 47 -11.86 -14.13 -15.89
C LEU A 47 -12.94 -15.14 -15.55
N LYS A 48 -13.03 -15.47 -14.26
CA LYS A 48 -14.13 -16.27 -13.73
C LYS A 48 -15.36 -15.39 -13.59
N SER A 49 -16.50 -15.83 -14.16
CA SER A 49 -17.76 -15.08 -14.09
C SER A 49 -18.33 -15.01 -12.68
N ARG A 50 -18.02 -16.00 -11.82
CA ARG A 50 -18.46 -16.06 -10.42
C ARG A 50 -17.28 -16.35 -9.49
N PRO A 51 -16.36 -15.39 -9.26
CA PRO A 51 -15.15 -15.64 -8.47
C PRO A 51 -15.44 -16.17 -7.06
N ARG A 52 -16.55 -15.75 -6.44
CA ARG A 52 -16.99 -16.20 -5.10
C ARG A 52 -17.30 -17.70 -4.99
N SER A 53 -17.61 -18.34 -6.12
CA SER A 53 -17.89 -19.77 -6.16
C SER A 53 -16.63 -20.61 -6.35
N GLU A 54 -15.49 -19.97 -6.62
CA GLU A 54 -14.23 -20.67 -6.84
C GLU A 54 -13.60 -21.05 -5.50
N PRO A 55 -12.98 -22.23 -5.38
CA PRO A 55 -12.23 -22.63 -4.18
C PRO A 55 -11.06 -21.69 -3.86
N THR A 56 -10.54 -20.99 -4.86
CA THR A 56 -9.44 -20.02 -4.74
C THR A 56 -9.91 -18.64 -4.25
N TYR A 57 -11.21 -18.45 -3.98
CA TYR A 57 -11.71 -17.17 -3.50
C TYR A 57 -11.08 -16.82 -2.15
N PRO A 58 -10.51 -15.60 -2.01
CA PRO A 58 -9.87 -15.20 -0.77
C PRO A 58 -10.89 -15.13 0.37
N ALA A 59 -10.51 -15.69 1.52
CA ALA A 59 -11.31 -15.60 2.73
C ALA A 59 -11.37 -14.15 3.25
N PRO A 60 -12.40 -13.79 4.04
CA PRO A 60 -12.42 -12.52 4.75
C PRO A 60 -11.15 -12.34 5.59
N VAL A 61 -10.63 -11.11 5.59
CA VAL A 61 -9.42 -10.73 6.31
C VAL A 61 -9.82 -9.91 7.54
N ASP A 62 -9.33 -10.28 8.71
CA ASP A 62 -9.32 -9.40 9.87
C ASP A 62 -8.02 -8.60 9.85
N TRP A 63 -8.10 -7.37 9.34
CA TRP A 63 -6.94 -6.51 9.13
C TRP A 63 -6.21 -6.11 10.42
N SER A 64 -6.84 -6.31 11.59
CA SER A 64 -6.29 -5.90 12.88
C SER A 64 -5.87 -7.07 13.77
N ALA A 65 -6.22 -8.30 13.42
CA ALA A 65 -6.06 -9.48 14.27
C ALA A 65 -4.60 -9.70 14.70
N TYR A 66 -3.66 -9.73 13.75
CA TYR A 66 -2.24 -9.90 14.07
C TYR A 66 -1.70 -8.69 14.83
N ALA A 67 -1.94 -7.49 14.33
CA ALA A 67 -1.36 -6.25 14.87
C ALA A 67 -1.77 -6.00 16.32
N LYS A 68 -3.02 -6.27 16.70
CA LYS A 68 -3.49 -6.13 18.09
C LYS A 68 -2.94 -7.22 19.03
N GLY A 69 -2.51 -8.35 18.48
CA GLY A 69 -2.00 -9.49 19.25
C GLY A 69 -0.52 -9.41 19.61
N ILE A 70 0.24 -8.48 19.01
CA ILE A 70 1.68 -8.33 19.24
C ILE A 70 1.99 -7.11 20.10
N LYS A 71 3.12 -7.17 20.81
CA LYS A 71 3.67 -6.00 21.50
C LYS A 71 4.41 -5.12 20.48
N PRO A 72 4.34 -3.79 20.61
CA PRO A 72 5.17 -2.89 19.80
C PRO A 72 6.65 -3.28 19.87
N PHE A 73 7.33 -3.25 18.72
CA PHE A 73 8.77 -3.46 18.69
C PHE A 73 9.46 -2.24 19.30
N LEU A 74 10.33 -2.46 20.28
CA LEU A 74 11.10 -1.38 20.90
C LEU A 74 12.12 -0.84 19.89
N SER A 75 12.08 0.47 19.67
CA SER A 75 13.04 1.19 18.83
C SER A 75 13.65 2.32 19.66
N GLU A 76 14.97 2.41 19.66
CA GLU A 76 15.71 3.55 20.24
C GLU A 76 15.76 4.76 19.28
N GLN A 77 15.21 4.59 18.08
CA GLN A 77 15.21 5.61 17.04
C GLN A 77 14.05 6.59 17.22
N LEU A 78 14.34 7.86 16.95
CA LEU A 78 13.33 8.91 16.89
C LEU A 78 12.56 8.85 15.57
N ASP A 79 11.25 8.91 15.69
CA ASP A 79 10.34 9.12 14.57
C ASP A 79 10.48 10.54 14.01
N PHE A 80 10.10 10.74 12.75
CA PHE A 80 10.12 12.03 12.07
C PHE A 80 8.87 12.24 11.22
N PRO A 81 8.42 13.49 11.02
CA PRO A 81 7.29 13.78 10.14
C PRO A 81 7.71 13.74 8.67
N GLY A 82 6.80 13.36 7.79
CA GLY A 82 6.97 13.43 6.33
C GLY A 82 5.64 13.53 5.62
N MET A 83 5.62 14.12 4.43
CA MET A 83 4.38 14.37 3.69
C MET A 83 4.19 13.34 2.58
N ILE A 84 3.03 12.69 2.53
CA ILE A 84 2.60 11.93 1.35
C ILE A 84 1.33 12.61 0.86
N TYR A 85 1.37 13.16 -0.36
CA TYR A 85 0.19 13.78 -1.00
C TYR A 85 -0.58 14.71 -0.03
N PHE A 86 0.14 15.67 0.56
CA PHE A 86 -0.41 16.67 1.50
C PHE A 86 -0.86 16.15 2.88
N ASP A 87 -0.71 14.86 3.17
CA ASP A 87 -0.97 14.29 4.48
C ASP A 87 0.33 14.10 5.27
N GLU A 88 0.36 14.55 6.53
CA GLU A 88 1.52 14.42 7.42
C GLU A 88 1.55 13.05 8.10
N PHE A 89 2.47 12.20 7.68
CA PHE A 89 2.74 10.87 8.24
C PHE A 89 3.77 10.96 9.36
N THR A 90 3.71 9.98 10.27
CA THR A 90 4.80 9.71 11.22
C THR A 90 5.64 8.55 10.67
N PHE A 91 6.94 8.79 10.47
CA PHE A 91 7.88 7.84 9.89
C PHE A 91 8.98 7.40 10.84
N THR A 92 9.49 6.19 10.64
CA THR A 92 10.78 5.72 11.15
C THR A 92 11.63 5.16 10.00
N GLU A 93 12.92 5.49 9.97
CA GLU A 93 13.85 4.99 8.95
C GLU A 93 14.29 3.55 9.26
N LEU A 94 14.45 2.76 8.21
CA LEU A 94 15.03 1.41 8.24
C LEU A 94 16.55 1.49 8.12
N LYS A 95 17.24 1.62 9.26
CA LYS A 95 18.70 1.81 9.31
C LYS A 95 19.52 0.55 9.03
N ARG A 96 18.96 -0.63 9.31
CA ARG A 96 19.67 -1.92 9.23
C ARG A 96 19.24 -2.69 7.98
N ASN A 97 19.98 -3.75 7.66
CA ASN A 97 19.60 -4.68 6.59
C ASN A 97 18.37 -5.54 6.96
N ALA A 98 18.15 -5.80 8.25
CA ALA A 98 16.98 -6.49 8.75
C ALA A 98 16.54 -5.88 10.08
N GLY A 99 15.25 -5.96 10.38
CA GLY A 99 14.73 -5.46 11.63
C GLY A 99 13.22 -5.55 11.75
N ASN A 100 12.76 -5.21 12.95
CA ASN A 100 11.35 -5.13 13.30
C ASN A 100 11.08 -3.72 13.80
N TYR A 101 10.09 -3.05 13.22
CA TYR A 101 9.77 -1.66 13.50
C TYR A 101 8.29 -1.50 13.78
N THR A 102 7.96 -0.64 14.75
CA THR A 102 6.60 -0.17 14.99
C THR A 102 6.62 1.35 14.95
N VAL A 103 5.67 1.94 14.23
CA VAL A 103 5.41 3.38 14.25
C VAL A 103 3.92 3.59 14.41
N CYS A 104 3.51 4.57 15.21
CA CYS A 104 2.10 4.82 15.48
C CYS A 104 1.75 6.28 15.21
N GLN A 105 0.55 6.51 14.68
CA GLN A 105 -0.06 7.82 14.62
C GLN A 105 -1.53 7.69 15.07
N LYS A 106 -1.89 8.40 16.14
CA LYS A 106 -3.20 8.30 16.82
C LYS A 106 -3.56 6.84 17.15
N ASP A 107 -4.65 6.32 16.60
CA ASP A 107 -5.17 4.98 16.89
C ASP A 107 -4.53 3.88 16.02
N LEU A 108 -3.75 4.27 15.00
CA LEU A 108 -3.09 3.35 14.09
C LEU A 108 -1.63 3.12 14.49
N CYS A 109 -1.29 1.88 14.83
CA CYS A 109 0.07 1.38 14.93
C CYS A 109 0.35 0.45 13.75
N CYS A 110 1.46 0.71 13.05
CA CYS A 110 1.92 -0.05 11.91
C CYS A 110 3.16 -0.85 12.29
N HIS A 111 3.18 -2.13 11.92
CA HIS A 111 4.26 -3.06 12.27
C HIS A 111 4.88 -3.61 11.00
N LEU A 112 6.22 -3.59 10.96
CA LEU A 112 7.00 -4.14 9.86
C LEU A 112 8.08 -5.07 10.40
N THR A 113 8.16 -6.27 9.84
CA THR A 113 9.34 -7.14 9.88
C THR A 113 9.92 -7.19 8.47
N TYR A 114 11.23 -7.03 8.31
CA TYR A 114 11.85 -7.10 6.98
C TYR A 114 13.29 -7.62 7.02
N LYS A 115 13.73 -8.06 5.84
CA LYS A 115 15.12 -8.39 5.53
C LYS A 115 15.43 -7.98 4.09
N MET A 116 16.38 -7.07 3.93
CA MET A 116 16.98 -6.69 2.65
C MET A 116 18.10 -7.66 2.29
N SER A 117 18.33 -7.89 0.99
CA SER A 117 19.52 -8.62 0.52
C SER A 117 20.80 -7.84 0.84
N GLU A 118 20.75 -6.52 0.73
CA GLU A 118 21.83 -5.62 1.10
C GLU A 118 21.26 -4.25 1.48
N LYS A 119 21.76 -3.65 2.57
CA LYS A 119 21.44 -2.25 2.89
C LYS A 119 22.34 -1.34 2.07
N ARG A 120 21.74 -0.69 1.08
CA ARG A 120 22.38 0.34 0.28
C ARG A 120 22.62 1.62 1.09
N THR A 121 23.69 2.33 0.78
CA THR A 121 24.02 3.63 1.40
C THR A 121 23.42 4.82 0.64
N ASP A 122 23.04 4.62 -0.63
CA ASP A 122 22.42 5.61 -1.52
C ASP A 122 20.89 5.52 -1.58
N GLU A 123 20.28 4.55 -0.91
CA GLU A 123 18.82 4.43 -0.79
C GLU A 123 18.36 4.35 0.67
N VAL A 124 17.33 5.12 0.98
CA VAL A 124 16.69 5.17 2.29
C VAL A 124 15.26 4.65 2.18
N TYR A 125 14.87 3.85 3.16
CA TYR A 125 13.51 3.33 3.30
C TYR A 125 12.95 3.74 4.66
N ALA A 126 11.64 3.98 4.69
CA ALA A 126 10.93 4.33 5.91
C ALA A 126 9.64 3.52 6.04
N LEU A 127 9.28 3.20 7.28
CA LEU A 127 7.95 2.75 7.67
C LEU A 127 7.15 3.97 8.15
N GLY A 128 5.94 4.16 7.64
CA GLY A 128 5.06 5.26 7.98
C GLY A 128 3.68 4.82 8.44
N ALA A 129 3.09 5.63 9.32
CA ALA A 129 1.69 5.55 9.75
C ALA A 129 0.97 6.88 9.50
N PHE A 130 -0.27 6.79 9.01
CA PHE A 130 -1.20 7.91 8.95
C PHE A 130 -2.58 7.53 9.48
N ASP A 131 -3.16 8.38 10.31
CA ASP A 131 -4.54 8.29 10.78
C ASP A 131 -5.16 9.69 10.79
N GLY A 132 -5.91 10.04 9.75
CA GLY A 132 -6.38 11.41 9.59
C GLY A 132 -7.31 11.65 8.41
N LEU A 133 -7.87 12.86 8.38
CA LEU A 133 -8.72 13.33 7.29
C LEU A 133 -7.85 13.94 6.20
N HIS A 134 -7.85 13.33 5.01
CA HIS A 134 -7.32 13.96 3.81
C HIS A 134 -8.27 15.08 3.35
N THR A 135 -7.73 16.21 2.89
CA THR A 135 -8.54 17.41 2.57
C THR A 135 -8.22 18.08 1.24
N VAL A 136 -7.10 17.76 0.60
CA VAL A 136 -6.70 18.35 -0.68
C VAL A 136 -7.36 17.59 -1.82
N GLU A 137 -7.93 18.26 -2.82
CA GLU A 137 -8.60 17.57 -3.96
C GLU A 137 -9.73 16.58 -3.56
N GLY A 138 -10.19 16.61 -2.30
CA GLY A 138 -11.29 15.80 -1.77
C GLY A 138 -11.20 15.65 -0.26
N GLN A 139 -12.31 15.30 0.39
CA GLN A 139 -12.36 15.08 1.84
C GLN A 139 -12.72 13.65 2.17
N TYR A 140 -11.78 12.92 2.76
CA TYR A 140 -11.95 11.50 3.04
C TYR A 140 -10.94 10.98 4.09
N TYR A 141 -11.42 10.22 5.08
CA TYR A 141 -10.64 9.82 6.27
C TYR A 141 -9.86 8.50 6.07
N LEU A 142 -8.56 8.54 6.29
CA LEU A 142 -7.63 7.46 5.98
C LEU A 142 -6.97 6.89 7.23
N GLN A 143 -6.69 5.59 7.16
CA GLN A 143 -5.70 4.92 8.00
C GLN A 143 -4.73 4.20 7.08
N ILE A 144 -3.44 4.50 7.12
CA ILE A 144 -2.46 3.97 6.16
C ILE A 144 -1.21 3.50 6.90
N CYS A 145 -0.80 2.26 6.61
CA CYS A 145 0.53 1.77 6.92
C CYS A 145 1.33 1.61 5.63
N THR A 146 2.55 2.12 5.57
CA THR A 146 3.36 2.08 4.34
C THR A 146 4.84 1.84 4.62
N LEU A 147 5.46 0.95 3.85
CA LEU A 147 6.90 0.88 3.63
C LEU A 147 7.18 1.54 2.28
N LEU A 148 8.05 2.54 2.25
CA LEU A 148 8.40 3.23 1.01
C LEU A 148 9.88 3.55 0.90
N LYS A 149 10.35 3.69 -0.34
CA LYS A 149 11.64 4.26 -0.69
C LYS A 149 11.52 5.78 -0.72
N CYS A 150 12.41 6.49 -0.03
CA CYS A 150 12.48 7.95 -0.08
C CYS A 150 13.14 8.40 -1.40
N GLN A 151 12.84 9.61 -1.88
CA GLN A 151 13.36 10.09 -3.16
C GLN A 151 14.88 10.22 -3.16
N THR A 152 15.43 10.68 -2.05
CA THR A 152 16.86 10.83 -1.81
C THR A 152 17.25 10.22 -0.47
N THR A 153 18.52 10.35 -0.08
CA THR A 153 18.98 9.98 1.26
C THR A 153 18.56 10.97 2.35
N ASP A 154 18.01 12.13 2.00
CA ASP A 154 17.42 13.08 2.95
C ASP A 154 16.02 12.60 3.38
N LEU A 155 15.84 12.39 4.69
CA LEU A 155 14.58 11.92 5.29
C LEU A 155 13.39 12.83 5.00
N ARG A 156 13.62 14.13 4.73
CA ARG A 156 12.55 15.07 4.36
C ARG A 156 11.89 14.74 3.03
N THR A 157 12.56 13.93 2.19
CA THR A 157 12.04 13.50 0.90
C THR A 157 11.28 12.17 0.96
N CYS A 158 11.09 11.60 2.15
CA CYS A 158 10.25 10.42 2.34
C CYS A 158 8.78 10.80 2.13
N GLY A 159 8.18 10.25 1.07
CA GLY A 159 6.81 10.55 0.63
C GLY A 159 6.74 11.33 -0.69
N GLU A 160 7.87 11.87 -1.16
CA GLU A 160 7.99 12.45 -2.50
C GLU A 160 7.89 11.38 -3.59
N PRO A 161 7.44 11.72 -4.82
CA PRO A 161 7.35 10.77 -5.93
C PRO A 161 8.71 10.17 -6.32
N VAL A 162 8.72 8.84 -6.48
CA VAL A 162 9.91 8.08 -6.91
C VAL A 162 9.52 7.04 -7.96
N GLY A 163 10.32 6.90 -9.02
CA GLY A 163 10.07 5.93 -10.09
C GLY A 163 10.95 4.67 -10.03
N SER A 164 12.06 4.69 -9.31
CA SER A 164 13.04 3.60 -9.29
C SER A 164 13.57 3.30 -7.89
N ALA A 165 13.82 2.01 -7.66
CA ALA A 165 14.42 1.44 -6.46
C ALA A 165 15.36 0.30 -6.84
N PHE A 166 16.44 0.11 -6.08
CA PHE A 166 17.45 -0.92 -6.31
C PHE A 166 17.62 -1.88 -5.13
N THR A 167 17.31 -1.45 -3.90
CA THR A 167 17.31 -2.29 -2.71
C THR A 167 16.28 -3.40 -2.85
N LYS A 168 16.76 -4.64 -2.76
CA LYS A 168 15.92 -5.83 -2.83
C LYS A 168 15.58 -6.34 -1.43
N PHE A 169 14.32 -6.71 -1.25
CA PHE A 169 13.82 -7.32 -0.02
C PHE A 169 13.65 -8.82 -0.22
N GLU A 170 14.25 -9.60 0.68
CA GLU A 170 14.12 -11.06 0.77
C GLU A 170 12.84 -11.43 1.53
N GLU A 171 12.60 -10.72 2.64
CA GLU A 171 11.47 -10.96 3.51
C GLU A 171 10.82 -9.63 3.90
N PHE A 172 9.50 -9.62 3.99
CA PHE A 172 8.73 -8.50 4.51
C PHE A 172 7.40 -9.00 5.09
N SER A 173 6.92 -8.32 6.13
CA SER A 173 5.59 -8.53 6.70
C SER A 173 5.09 -7.21 7.28
N LEU A 174 4.05 -6.64 6.67
CA LEU A 174 3.43 -5.37 7.07
C LEU A 174 2.02 -5.63 7.60
N SER A 175 1.68 -4.99 8.72
CA SER A 175 0.35 -5.03 9.33
C SER A 175 0.06 -3.75 10.10
N GLY A 176 -1.21 -3.54 10.49
CA GLY A 176 -1.57 -2.40 11.33
C GLY A 176 -2.85 -2.58 12.12
N THR A 177 -3.04 -1.78 13.16
CA THR A 177 -4.22 -1.83 14.05
C THR A 177 -5.45 -1.15 13.44
N PHE A 178 -5.76 -1.43 12.17
CA PHE A 178 -6.84 -0.78 11.42
C PHE A 178 -8.18 -0.82 12.18
N GLY A 179 -8.84 0.34 12.24
CA GLY A 179 -10.20 0.52 12.76
C GLY A 179 -11.28 0.31 11.70
N THR A 180 -10.92 -0.25 10.54
CA THR A 180 -11.81 -0.47 9.39
C THR A 180 -11.54 -1.83 8.76
N SER A 181 -12.57 -2.44 8.17
CA SER A 181 -12.44 -3.64 7.34
C SER A 181 -12.12 -3.32 5.87
N TYR A 182 -12.21 -2.05 5.48
CA TYR A 182 -11.95 -1.55 4.13
C TYR A 182 -10.49 -1.15 3.96
N VAL A 183 -9.62 -2.16 3.89
CA VAL A 183 -8.18 -1.98 3.63
C VAL A 183 -7.84 -2.57 2.26
N PHE A 184 -7.05 -1.81 1.49
CA PHE A 184 -6.62 -2.15 0.14
C PHE A 184 -5.10 -2.32 0.12
N PRO A 185 -4.59 -3.55 -0.04
CA PRO A 185 -3.16 -3.81 -0.13
C PRO A 185 -2.62 -3.28 -1.46
N GLN A 186 -1.47 -2.60 -1.39
CA GLN A 186 -0.75 -2.04 -2.54
C GLN A 186 0.68 -2.54 -2.50
N PHE A 187 1.19 -3.00 -3.64
CA PHE A 187 2.57 -3.47 -3.73
C PHE A 187 3.19 -3.15 -5.09
N ILE A 188 4.03 -2.12 -5.09
CA ILE A 188 4.64 -1.53 -6.28
C ILE A 188 6.15 -1.73 -6.21
N LEU A 189 6.70 -2.24 -7.31
CA LEU A 189 8.12 -2.45 -7.52
C LEU A 189 8.72 -1.30 -8.33
N SER A 190 10.05 -1.25 -8.40
CA SER A 190 10.81 -0.33 -9.25
C SER A 190 10.26 -0.28 -10.68
N GLY A 191 10.18 0.92 -11.26
CA GLY A 191 9.60 1.15 -12.58
C GLY A 191 8.05 1.12 -12.60
N SER A 192 7.41 1.38 -11.46
CA SER A 192 5.94 1.34 -11.30
C SER A 192 5.31 0.00 -11.69
N GLN A 193 6.03 -1.10 -11.48
CA GLN A 193 5.56 -2.44 -11.82
C GLN A 193 4.73 -3.03 -10.67
N LEU A 194 3.64 -3.71 -11.00
CA LEU A 194 2.88 -4.47 -10.01
C LEU A 194 3.66 -5.74 -9.63
N ALA A 195 3.76 -6.00 -8.33
CA ALA A 195 4.33 -7.24 -7.84
C ALA A 195 3.44 -8.43 -8.24
N PRO A 196 3.99 -9.52 -8.81
CA PRO A 196 3.21 -10.73 -9.07
C PRO A 196 2.83 -11.45 -7.76
N GLU A 197 1.60 -11.98 -7.69
CA GLU A 197 1.03 -12.64 -6.51
C GLU A 197 1.79 -13.89 -6.03
N ARG A 198 2.63 -14.49 -6.88
CA ARG A 198 3.52 -15.59 -6.46
C ARG A 198 4.55 -15.15 -5.40
N HIS A 199 4.85 -13.85 -5.30
CA HIS A 199 5.87 -13.33 -4.40
C HIS A 199 5.33 -12.80 -3.06
N TYR A 200 4.01 -12.68 -2.90
CA TYR A 200 3.42 -12.15 -1.68
C TYR A 200 2.05 -12.75 -1.40
N GLU A 201 1.56 -12.55 -0.20
CA GLU A 201 0.19 -12.89 0.17
C GLU A 201 -0.38 -11.91 1.18
N VAL A 202 -1.71 -11.93 1.26
CA VAL A 202 -2.46 -11.33 2.36
C VAL A 202 -2.97 -12.46 3.23
N SER A 203 -2.47 -12.56 4.46
CA SER A 203 -2.92 -13.54 5.43
C SER A 203 -4.27 -13.15 6.03
N ARG A 204 -5.00 -14.14 6.57
CA ARG A 204 -6.31 -13.91 7.20
C ARG A 204 -6.25 -13.01 8.43
N ASP A 205 -5.09 -12.93 9.07
CA ASP A 205 -4.84 -12.10 10.25
C ASP A 205 -4.36 -10.68 9.92
N GLY A 206 -4.42 -10.28 8.65
CA GLY A 206 -4.21 -8.88 8.23
C GLY A 206 -2.79 -8.50 7.85
N ARG A 207 -1.89 -9.48 7.60
CA ARG A 207 -0.52 -9.20 7.17
C ARG A 207 -0.41 -9.25 5.65
N LEU A 208 0.23 -8.24 5.07
CA LEU A 208 0.80 -8.28 3.73
C LEU A 208 2.25 -8.75 3.84
N GLN A 209 2.55 -9.95 3.37
CA GLN A 209 3.84 -10.59 3.63
C GLN A 209 4.43 -11.30 2.41
N SER A 210 5.75 -11.43 2.41
CA SER A 210 6.51 -12.13 1.38
C SER A 210 6.17 -13.62 1.36
N ARG A 211 6.05 -14.17 0.17
CA ARG A 211 6.16 -15.61 -0.07
C ARG A 211 7.60 -15.97 -0.38
N SER A 212 7.97 -17.22 -0.14
CA SER A 212 9.27 -17.77 -0.56
C SER A 212 9.48 -17.48 -2.05
N GLY A 213 10.52 -16.73 -2.39
CA GLY A 213 10.74 -16.26 -3.76
C GLY A 213 11.99 -15.41 -3.92
N ALA A 214 12.20 -14.92 -5.14
CA ALA A 214 13.32 -14.05 -5.45
C ALA A 214 13.20 -12.68 -4.73
N PRO A 215 14.31 -12.05 -4.33
CA PRO A 215 14.30 -10.73 -3.71
C PRO A 215 13.74 -9.66 -4.65
N LEU A 216 12.89 -8.78 -4.12
CA LEU A 216 12.14 -7.80 -4.92
C LEU A 216 12.61 -6.35 -4.69
N PRO A 217 12.81 -5.54 -5.75
CA PRO A 217 13.12 -4.11 -5.61
C PRO A 217 11.85 -3.32 -5.27
N ILE A 218 11.51 -3.26 -3.99
CA ILE A 218 10.27 -2.63 -3.50
C ILE A 218 10.39 -1.11 -3.65
N LEU A 219 9.40 -0.50 -4.30
CA LEU A 219 9.24 0.96 -4.32
C LEU A 219 8.32 1.39 -3.18
N VAL A 220 7.14 0.77 -3.11
CA VAL A 220 6.13 1.00 -2.07
C VAL A 220 5.41 -0.30 -1.75
N MET A 221 5.19 -0.57 -0.47
CA MET A 221 4.28 -1.59 0.02
C MET A 221 3.36 -0.95 1.07
N ALA A 222 2.06 -0.90 0.81
CA ALA A 222 1.12 -0.20 1.69
C ALA A 222 -0.17 -0.98 1.95
N LEU A 223 -0.75 -0.72 3.12
CA LEU A 223 -2.11 -1.12 3.49
C LEU A 223 -2.93 0.16 3.61
N TYR A 224 -3.77 0.41 2.60
CA TYR A 224 -4.52 1.66 2.45
C TYR A 224 -5.96 1.50 2.96
N GLY A 225 -6.24 2.00 4.15
CA GLY A 225 -7.54 1.91 4.83
C GLY A 225 -8.43 3.13 4.62
N ARG A 226 -9.71 2.89 4.32
CA ARG A 226 -10.77 3.91 4.27
C ARG A 226 -11.67 3.80 5.50
N VAL A 227 -11.87 4.90 6.22
CA VAL A 227 -12.79 4.98 7.36
C VAL A 227 -13.97 5.86 6.97
N PHE A 228 -14.86 5.33 6.13
CA PHE A 228 -15.97 6.08 5.53
C PHE A 228 -16.83 6.84 6.54
N GLU A 229 -16.99 6.28 7.74
CA GLU A 229 -17.87 6.86 8.77
C GLU A 229 -17.30 8.12 9.43
N LYS A 230 -15.99 8.36 9.21
CA LYS A 230 -15.28 9.57 9.64
C LYS A 230 -15.15 10.60 8.50
N ASP A 231 -15.68 10.32 7.31
CA ASP A 231 -15.74 11.33 6.24
C ASP A 231 -16.69 12.46 6.65
N PRO A 232 -16.41 13.72 6.27
CA PRO A 232 -17.34 14.82 6.51
C PRO A 232 -18.71 14.56 5.88
N PRO A 233 -19.80 15.03 6.50
CA PRO A 233 -21.13 14.90 5.92
C PRO A 233 -21.15 15.50 4.52
N ARG A 234 -21.70 14.76 3.55
CA ARG A 234 -21.89 15.30 2.20
C ARG A 234 -22.83 16.50 2.30
N LEU A 235 -22.35 17.68 1.90
CA LEU A 235 -23.18 18.87 1.66
C LEU A 235 -24.21 18.52 0.56
N GLY A 236 -25.38 18.01 0.96
CA GLY A 236 -26.42 17.57 0.03
C GLY A 236 -27.38 16.50 0.56
N GLN A 237 -27.05 15.77 1.63
CA GLN A 237 -28.05 14.99 2.36
C GLN A 237 -28.59 15.87 3.49
N GLY A 238 -29.73 16.53 3.23
CA GLY A 238 -30.53 17.14 4.29
C GLY A 238 -30.87 16.11 5.38
N PRO A 239 -31.28 16.55 6.59
CA PRO A 239 -31.56 15.63 7.68
C PRO A 239 -32.55 14.58 7.18
N GLY A 240 -32.12 13.32 7.20
CA GLY A 240 -32.99 12.19 6.90
C GLY A 240 -34.25 12.36 7.76
N LYS A 241 -35.40 12.56 7.11
CA LYS A 241 -36.68 12.54 7.79
C LYS A 241 -36.81 11.16 8.41
N SER A 242 -36.65 11.09 9.73
CA SER A 242 -37.29 10.04 10.52
C SER A 242 -38.79 10.17 10.28
N GLN A 243 -39.37 9.20 9.59
CA GLN A 243 -40.78 8.84 9.71
C GLN A 243 -40.87 7.59 10.56
#